data_AF-A0A8K0DCL2-F1
#
_entry.id   AF-A0A8K0DCL2-F1
#
_cell.length_a   1.000
_cell.length_b   1.000
_cell.length_c   1.000
_cell.angle_alpha   90.00
_cell.angle_beta   90.00
_cell.angle_gamma   90.00
#
_symmetry.space_group_name_H-M   'P 1'
#
loop_
_entity.id
_entity.type
_entity.pdbx_description
1 polymer ?
#
loop_
_entity_poly.entity_id
_entity_poly.type
_entity_poly.pdbx_seq_one_letter_code
_entity_poly.pdbx_strand_id
1 'polypeptide(L)' 'SSKRPQELGVLKGRLNLEYAASVDANSVHRALHILKPSPDLSGDYTCHVATFQSEDRKTKNMLVFGKL' A
#
# COMPACT_ATOMS: atom_id res chain seq x y z
N SER A 1 17.03 -11.69 8.29
CA SER A 1 16.44 -11.80 6.94
C SER A 1 15.44 -10.66 6.79
N SER A 2 15.73 -9.63 5.98
CA SER A 2 14.72 -8.58 5.72
C SER A 2 13.58 -9.21 4.94
N LYS A 3 12.36 -9.15 5.48
CA LYS A 3 11.19 -9.62 4.76
C LYS A 3 10.87 -8.58 3.69
N ARG A 4 10.85 -9.00 2.43
CA ARG A 4 10.43 -8.16 1.31
C ARG A 4 8.91 -7.89 1.39
N PRO A 5 8.43 -6.75 0.88
CA PRO A 5 7.00 -6.49 0.75
C PRO A 5 6.29 -7.63 0.01
N GLN A 6 5.04 -7.91 0.39
CA GLN A 6 4.22 -8.94 -0.21
C GLN A 6 2.87 -8.36 -0.61
N GLU A 7 2.29 -8.91 -1.68
CA GLU A 7 1.00 -8.52 -2.21
C GLU A 7 0.00 -9.67 -2.15
N LEU A 8 -1.27 -9.33 -1.92
CA LEU A 8 -2.36 -10.29 -1.73
C LEU A 8 -3.68 -9.69 -2.27
N GLY A 9 -4.67 -10.56 -2.49
CA GLY A 9 -6.03 -10.14 -2.86
C GLY A 9 -6.10 -9.33 -4.15
N VAL A 10 -6.95 -8.30 -4.16
CA VAL A 10 -7.23 -7.44 -5.33
C VAL A 10 -5.99 -6.69 -5.85
N LEU A 11 -4.98 -6.50 -5.01
CA LEU A 11 -3.75 -5.78 -5.36
C LEU A 11 -2.63 -6.70 -5.89
N LYS A 12 -2.84 -8.03 -5.89
CA LYS A 12 -1.83 -8.99 -6.39
C LYS A 12 -1.54 -8.74 -7.87
N GLY A 13 -0.26 -8.61 -8.22
CA GLY A 13 0.24 -8.28 -9.55
C GLY A 13 0.06 -6.82 -9.94
N ARG A 14 -0.37 -5.95 -9.02
CA ARG A 14 -0.71 -4.54 -9.32
C ARG A 14 0.17 -3.54 -8.59
N LEU A 15 1.07 -3.98 -7.71
CA LEU A 15 1.95 -3.13 -6.93
C LEU A 15 3.40 -3.16 -7.42
N ASN A 16 4.10 -2.04 -7.30
CA ASN A 16 5.57 -2.02 -7.35
C ASN A 16 6.14 -2.31 -5.95
N LEU A 17 6.58 -3.55 -5.71
CA LEU A 17 7.13 -3.98 -4.41
C LEU A 17 8.52 -3.40 -4.12
N GLU A 18 9.19 -2.85 -5.12
CA GLU A 18 10.52 -2.24 -4.99
C GLU A 18 10.43 -0.72 -4.75
N TYR A 19 9.23 -0.16 -4.65
CA TYR A 19 9.05 1.27 -4.42
C TYR A 19 9.54 1.67 -3.01
N ALA A 20 10.46 2.64 -2.97
CA ALA A 20 10.95 3.26 -1.75
C ALA A 20 10.29 4.64 -1.57
N ALA A 21 9.41 4.75 -0.59
CA ALA A 21 8.67 5.96 -0.23
C ALA A 21 9.44 6.88 0.74
N SER A 22 10.57 6.42 1.27
CA SER A 22 11.39 7.12 2.25
C SER A 22 12.83 6.62 2.21
N VAL A 23 13.77 7.46 2.64
CA VAL A 23 15.17 7.07 2.90
C VAL A 23 15.37 6.58 4.34
N ASP A 24 14.40 6.83 5.23
CA ASP A 24 14.43 6.34 6.61
C ASP A 24 14.20 4.83 6.65
N ALA A 25 15.11 4.10 7.28
CA ALA A 25 15.16 2.64 7.27
C ALA A 25 13.90 1.98 7.85
N ASN A 26 13.20 2.64 8.77
CA ASN A 26 11.98 2.13 9.40
C ASN A 26 10.72 2.41 8.58
N SER A 27 10.83 3.17 7.49
CA SER A 27 9.68 3.67 6.76
C SER A 27 9.87 3.66 5.24
N VAL A 28 10.88 2.94 4.74
CA VAL A 28 11.20 2.79 3.31
C VAL A 28 9.99 2.35 2.49
N HIS A 29 9.28 1.29 2.92
CA HIS A 29 8.12 0.73 2.20
C HIS A 29 6.78 1.13 2.82
N ARG A 30 6.68 2.34 3.39
CA ARG A 30 5.47 2.83 4.09
C ARG A 30 4.28 3.19 3.19
N ALA A 31 4.45 3.12 1.87
CA ALA A 31 3.41 3.49 0.91
C ALA A 31 3.27 2.45 -0.20
N LEU A 32 2.04 2.28 -0.67
CA LEU A 32 1.72 1.43 -1.80
C LEU A 32 1.88 2.22 -3.09
N HIS A 33 2.60 1.66 -4.06
CA HIS A 33 2.69 2.20 -5.41
C HIS A 33 1.89 1.31 -6.36
N ILE A 34 0.66 1.72 -6.66
CA ILE A 34 -0.25 1.03 -7.58
C ILE A 34 0.14 1.40 -9.02
N LEU A 35 0.51 0.40 -9.83
CA LEU A 35 1.06 0.61 -11.18
C LEU A 35 0.03 1.16 -12.19
N LYS A 36 -1.20 0.65 -12.12
CA LYS A 36 -2.31 1.00 -13.02
C LYS A 36 -3.62 1.07 -12.24
N PRO A 37 -3.95 2.22 -11.64
CA PRO A 37 -5.22 2.40 -10.96
C PRO A 37 -6.40 2.23 -11.93
N SER A 38 -7.44 1.56 -11.49
CA SER A 38 -8.67 1.31 -12.24
C SER A 38 -9.90 1.45 -11.32
N PRO A 39 -11.12 1.69 -11.85
CA PRO A 39 -12.30 1.96 -11.02
C PRO A 39 -12.63 0.87 -9.99
N ASP A 40 -12.32 -0.40 -10.27
CA ASP A 40 -12.46 -1.54 -9.35
C ASP A 40 -11.55 -1.46 -8.12
N LEU A 41 -10.53 -0.60 -8.16
CA LEU A 41 -9.67 -0.29 -7.02
C LEU A 41 -10.18 0.87 -6.16
N SER A 42 -11.34 1.44 -6.48
CA SER A 42 -11.98 2.43 -5.60
C SER A 42 -12.43 1.79 -4.28
N GLY A 43 -12.36 2.54 -3.19
CA GLY A 43 -12.80 2.08 -1.88
C GLY A 43 -11.93 2.61 -0.75
N ASP A 44 -12.09 2.01 0.43
CA ASP A 44 -11.37 2.40 1.63
C ASP A 44 -10.02 1.68 1.74
N TYR A 45 -8.95 2.47 1.76
CA TYR A 45 -7.60 2.01 1.98
C TYR A 45 -7.23 2.22 3.43
N THR A 46 -6.94 1.11 4.12
CA THR A 46 -6.40 1.14 5.47
C THR A 46 -4.89 0.90 5.44
N CYS A 47 -4.13 1.83 6.01
CA CYS A 47 -2.77 1.55 6.46
C CYS A 47 -2.81 1.03 7.90
N HIS A 48 -2.19 -0.12 8.15
CA HIS A 48 -2.06 -0.72 9.46
C HIS A 48 -0.58 -0.98 9.74
N VAL A 49 -0.05 -0.38 10.80
CA VAL A 49 1.36 -0.50 11.20
C VAL A 49 1.40 -1.07 12.60
N ALA A 50 2.09 -2.19 12.77
CA ALA A 50 2.21 -2.87 14.06
C ALA A 50 3.69 -3.12 14.40
N THR A 51 4.03 -2.88 15.66
CA THR A 51 5.31 -3.19 16.27
C THR A 51 5.09 -4.09 17.48
N PHE A 52 6.15 -4.47 18.19
CA PHE A 52 6.01 -5.22 19.45
C PHE A 52 5.34 -4.42 20.57
N GLN A 53 5.38 -3.09 20.51
CA GLN A 53 4.93 -2.20 21.59
C GLN A 53 3.56 -1.57 21.31
N SER A 54 3.27 -1.30 20.04
CA SER A 54 2.04 -0.60 19.64
C SER A 54 1.63 -0.92 18.21
N GLU A 55 0.36 -0.65 17.92
CA GLU A 55 -0.20 -0.61 16.58
C GLU A 55 -0.88 0.75 16.33
N ASP A 56 -0.91 1.17 15.06
CA ASP A 56 -1.68 2.32 14.59
C ASP A 56 -2.36 1.99 13.26
N ARG A 57 -3.55 2.57 13.06
CA ARG A 57 -4.40 2.34 11.88
C ARG A 57 -5.01 3.64 11.39
N LYS A 58 -4.87 3.90 10.09
CA LYS A 58 -5.60 4.99 9.41
C LYS A 58 -6.26 4.54 8.13
N THR A 59 -7.49 4.98 7.94
CA THR A 59 -8.30 4.67 6.75
C THR A 59 -8.55 5.94 5.94
N LYS A 60 -8.44 5.84 4.61
CA LYS A 60 -8.82 6.89 3.68
C LYS A 60 -9.54 6.30 2.47
N ASN A 61 -10.61 6.95 2.04
CA ASN A 61 -11.31 6.59 0.82
C ASN A 61 -10.53 7.09 -0.41
N MET A 62 -10.41 6.24 -1.44
CA MET A 62 -9.89 6.57 -2.75
C MET A 62 -10.96 6.28 -3.80
N LEU A 63 -11.25 7.27 -4.65
CA LEU A 63 -12.13 7.11 -5.80
C LEU A 63 -11.30 7.20 -7.08
N VAL A 64 -11.41 6.19 -7.96
CA VAL A 64 -10.72 6.14 -9.24
C VAL A 64 -11.72 6.30 -10.37
N PHE A 65 -11.48 7.30 -11.22
CA PHE A 65 -12.29 7.52 -12.42
C PHE A 65 -11.78 6.69 -13.59
N GLY A 66 -12.70 6.09 -14.35
CA GLY A 66 -12.39 5.39 -15.58
C GLY A 66 -12.30 6.35 -16.77
N LYS A 67 -11.65 5.91 -17.85
CA LYS A 67 -11.83 6.55 -19.15
C LYS A 67 -13.16 6.05 -19.74
N LEU A 68 -13.98 6.98 -20.21
CA LEU A 68 -15.15 6.72 -21.04
C LEU A 68 -14.73 6.19 -22.41
#